data_AF-A0A151TU91-F1
#
_entry.id   AF-A0A151TU91-F1
#
_cell.length_a   1.000
_cell.length_b   1.000
_cell.length_c   1.000
_cell.angle_alpha   90.00
_cell.angle_beta   90.00
_cell.angle_gamma   90.00
#
_symmetry.space_group_name_H-M   'P 1'
#
loop_
_entity.id
_entity.type
_entity.pdbx_description
1 polymer ?
#
loop_
_entity_poly.entity_id
_entity_poly.type
_entity_poly.pdbx_seq_one_letter_code
_entity_poly.pdbx_strand_id
1 'polypeptide(L)'
;MARYGEGDKRWIVEDRADGTNVHNWHWAETNCLEWSKALFTTLLSNLTLLDGEGNLFLKTTSLRSLDGEAYVNVRKGKIIPGYEISLSLAWQGEAKDSQGASLLKKEEKKGRKSISMTEKFNCRARDLFEILMDENRWKGFTQSNARISKEVGGEFSIFDGSVTGTNLELQEGKLIVQRWRFGSWNDGVQSTVRLVFEEPEAGVTVVKLTHTDVPEEDRYGNATVVENTERGWRDLIFQRIRAVFGFGI
;
A
#
# COMPACT_ATOMS: atom_id res chain seq x y z
N MET A 1 19.96 54.34 -21.74
CA MET A 1 18.54 54.40 -21.35
C MET A 1 17.74 54.65 -22.61
N ALA A 2 16.75 53.81 -22.93
CA ALA A 2 15.89 54.02 -24.10
C ALA A 2 15.07 55.31 -23.94
N ARG A 3 14.83 56.03 -25.04
CA ARG A 3 14.04 57.26 -25.04
C ARG A 3 12.57 56.93 -24.76
N TYR A 4 11.91 57.75 -23.95
CA TYR A 4 10.50 57.59 -23.61
C TYR A 4 9.64 57.64 -24.89
N GLY A 5 8.95 56.56 -25.21
CA GLY A 5 8.09 56.43 -26.40
C GLY A 5 8.66 55.59 -27.55
N GLU A 6 9.94 55.23 -27.54
CA GLU A 6 10.51 54.28 -28.51
C GLU A 6 10.82 52.96 -27.80
N GLY A 7 9.92 51.99 -27.91
CA GLY A 7 10.16 50.62 -27.47
C GLY A 7 11.30 49.99 -28.27
N ASP A 8 12.33 49.50 -27.59
CA ASP A 8 13.42 48.76 -28.22
C ASP A 8 12.85 47.47 -28.84
N LYS A 9 13.11 47.24 -30.14
CA LYS A 9 12.61 46.06 -30.89
C LYS A 9 13.02 44.72 -30.27
N ARG A 10 14.03 44.69 -29.40
CA ARG A 10 14.42 43.49 -28.64
C ARG A 10 13.45 43.15 -27.49
N TRP A 11 12.57 44.06 -27.11
CA TRP A 11 11.70 43.98 -25.93
C TRP A 11 10.21 44.10 -26.25
N ILE A 12 9.83 44.11 -27.54
CA ILE A 12 8.42 44.12 -27.95
C ILE A 12 7.89 42.68 -27.86
N VAL A 13 7.12 42.39 -26.80
CA VAL A 13 6.25 41.21 -26.75
C VAL A 13 4.96 41.60 -27.49
N GLU A 14 4.93 41.35 -28.80
CA GLU A 14 3.68 41.42 -29.56
C GLU A 14 2.82 40.20 -29.19
N ASP A 15 1.59 40.43 -28.71
CA ASP A 15 0.57 39.39 -28.60
C ASP A 15 0.27 38.87 -30.00
N ARG A 16 0.77 37.68 -30.31
CA ARG A 16 0.48 36.99 -31.57
C ARG A 16 -0.85 36.28 -31.45
N ALA A 17 -1.67 36.39 -32.49
CA ALA A 17 -2.97 35.71 -32.58
C ALA A 17 -2.87 34.17 -32.56
N ASP A 18 -1.67 33.60 -32.70
CA ASP A 18 -1.42 32.16 -32.73
C ASP A 18 -1.26 31.52 -31.33
N GLY A 19 -1.15 32.32 -30.27
CA GLY A 19 -0.99 31.84 -28.88
C GLY A 19 0.27 30.99 -28.65
N THR A 20 1.23 31.03 -29.58
CA THR A 20 2.41 30.16 -29.52
C THR A 20 3.30 30.54 -28.34
N ASN A 21 3.62 29.57 -27.48
CA ASN A 21 4.47 29.78 -26.29
C ASN A 21 5.95 29.98 -26.69
N VAL A 22 6.27 31.17 -27.20
CA VAL A 22 7.63 31.52 -27.63
C VAL A 22 8.58 31.45 -26.42
N HIS A 23 9.64 30.65 -26.53
CA HIS A 23 10.65 30.39 -25.48
C HIS A 23 10.15 29.73 -24.16
N ASN A 24 8.96 29.11 -24.13
CA ASN A 24 8.41 28.47 -22.92
C ASN A 24 8.31 29.43 -21.70
N TRP A 25 7.77 30.62 -21.93
CA TRP A 25 7.50 31.62 -20.88
C TRP A 25 6.18 31.38 -20.16
N HIS A 26 5.21 30.78 -20.83
CA HIS A 26 3.98 30.29 -20.22
C HIS A 26 4.20 28.88 -19.66
N TRP A 27 3.57 28.57 -18.53
CA TRP A 27 3.64 27.24 -17.93
C TRP A 27 3.06 26.21 -18.90
N ALA A 28 3.87 25.20 -19.23
CA ALA A 28 3.45 24.03 -20.01
C ALA A 28 3.86 22.78 -19.22
N GLU A 29 2.85 22.04 -18.77
CA GLU A 29 2.99 20.77 -18.07
C GLU A 29 2.52 19.65 -18.98
N THR A 30 3.36 18.63 -19.16
CA THR A 30 3.00 17.41 -19.87
C THR A 30 2.86 16.30 -18.85
N ASN A 31 1.67 15.70 -18.77
CA ASN A 31 1.47 14.47 -18.00
C ASN A 31 2.25 13.32 -18.65
N CYS A 32 3.11 12.68 -17.87
CA CYS A 32 3.96 11.57 -18.30
C CYS A 32 3.63 10.26 -17.58
N LEU A 33 2.50 10.17 -16.87
CA LEU A 33 2.11 8.98 -16.12
C LEU A 33 1.84 7.80 -17.04
N GLU A 34 1.08 8.00 -18.12
CA GLU A 34 0.77 6.93 -19.09
C GLU A 34 2.02 6.42 -19.81
N TRP A 35 2.94 7.32 -20.16
CA TRP A 35 4.24 6.93 -20.70
C TRP A 35 5.05 6.12 -19.68
N SER A 36 5.05 6.55 -18.41
CA SER A 36 5.73 5.85 -17.33
C SER A 36 5.14 4.45 -17.13
N LYS A 37 3.80 4.28 -17.18
CA LYS A 37 3.13 2.97 -17.14
C LYS A 37 3.64 2.04 -18.23
N ALA A 38 3.70 2.49 -19.47
CA ALA A 38 4.19 1.68 -20.59
C ALA A 38 5.66 1.30 -20.41
N LEU A 39 6.51 2.26 -19.98
CA LEU A 39 7.92 2.02 -19.73
C LEU A 39 8.13 0.99 -18.62
N PHE A 40 7.53 1.20 -17.46
CA PHE A 40 7.68 0.29 -16.32
C PHE A 40 7.10 -1.09 -16.60
N THR A 41 5.98 -1.18 -17.33
CA THR A 41 5.46 -2.48 -17.78
C THR A 41 6.48 -3.22 -18.61
N THR A 42 7.14 -2.54 -19.55
CA THR A 42 8.15 -3.14 -20.43
C THR A 42 9.41 -3.55 -19.66
N LEU A 43 9.90 -2.70 -18.77
CA LEU A 43 11.15 -2.94 -18.03
C LEU A 43 10.98 -3.99 -16.93
N LEU A 44 9.80 -4.04 -16.30
CA LEU A 44 9.60 -4.80 -15.07
C LEU A 44 8.74 -6.06 -15.26
N SER A 45 8.25 -6.36 -16.46
CA SER A 45 7.57 -7.63 -16.74
C SER A 45 8.58 -8.71 -17.12
N ASN A 46 8.45 -9.90 -16.51
CA ASN A 46 9.35 -11.04 -16.73
C ASN A 46 10.84 -10.76 -16.46
N LEU A 47 11.14 -9.81 -15.57
CA LEU A 47 12.50 -9.49 -15.18
C LEU A 47 13.00 -10.52 -14.15
N THR A 48 14.04 -11.27 -14.50
CA THR A 48 14.72 -12.17 -13.57
C THR A 48 15.56 -11.34 -12.60
N LEU A 49 15.23 -11.46 -11.31
CA LEU A 49 15.94 -10.77 -10.22
C LEU A 49 17.02 -11.66 -9.59
N LEU A 50 16.74 -12.96 -9.46
CA LEU A 50 17.70 -13.97 -8.97
C LEU A 50 17.59 -15.22 -9.83
N ASP A 51 18.74 -15.78 -10.19
CA ASP A 51 18.85 -17.00 -10.99
C ASP A 51 19.85 -17.99 -10.36
N GLY A 52 19.51 -18.49 -9.17
CA GLY A 52 20.27 -19.53 -8.47
C GLY A 52 21.21 -19.04 -7.37
N GLU A 53 21.25 -17.73 -7.09
CA GLU A 53 21.98 -17.19 -5.93
C GLU A 53 21.38 -17.77 -4.63
N GLY A 54 22.18 -18.57 -3.91
CA GLY A 54 21.71 -19.27 -2.71
C GLY A 54 20.59 -20.29 -2.98
N ASN A 55 20.53 -20.85 -4.20
CA ASN A 55 19.44 -21.70 -4.69
C ASN A 55 18.07 -21.01 -4.75
N LEU A 56 18.05 -19.67 -4.77
CA LEU A 56 16.83 -18.89 -4.92
C LEU A 56 16.69 -18.42 -6.37
N PHE A 57 15.46 -18.51 -6.87
CA PHE A 57 15.06 -18.07 -8.19
C PHE A 57 13.92 -17.08 -8.00
N LEU A 58 14.09 -15.84 -8.45
CA LEU A 58 13.11 -14.78 -8.28
C LEU A 58 12.93 -14.07 -9.61
N LYS A 59 11.68 -13.95 -10.06
CA LYS A 59 11.35 -13.17 -11.25
C LYS A 59 10.08 -12.37 -11.04
N THR A 60 10.04 -11.17 -11.58
CA THR A 60 8.77 -10.43 -11.73
C THR A 60 7.96 -11.07 -12.85
N THR A 61 6.65 -10.92 -12.81
CA THR A 61 5.74 -11.45 -13.85
C THR A 61 5.02 -10.32 -14.58
N SER A 62 4.43 -9.36 -13.86
CA SER A 62 3.68 -8.25 -14.47
C SER A 62 3.55 -7.03 -13.57
N LEU A 63 3.39 -5.84 -14.16
CA LEU A 63 2.97 -4.63 -13.44
C LEU A 63 1.48 -4.69 -13.05
N ARG A 64 1.16 -4.51 -11.77
CA ARG A 64 -0.20 -4.60 -11.22
C ARG A 64 -0.89 -3.24 -11.15
N SER A 65 -0.22 -2.28 -10.54
CA SER A 65 -0.68 -0.91 -10.44
C SER A 65 0.50 0.04 -10.50
N LEU A 66 0.22 1.22 -11.03
CA LEU A 66 1.14 2.33 -11.05
C LEU A 66 0.30 3.60 -10.88
N ASP A 67 0.39 4.14 -9.69
CA ASP A 67 -0.43 5.23 -9.18
C ASP A 67 0.48 6.40 -8.79
N GLY A 68 -0.11 7.59 -8.67
CA GLY A 68 0.61 8.83 -8.36
C GLY A 68 0.75 9.74 -9.58
N GLU A 69 1.79 10.54 -9.59
CA GLU A 69 1.98 11.63 -10.56
C GLU A 69 3.34 11.54 -11.22
N ALA A 70 3.38 11.79 -12.52
CA ALA A 70 4.60 11.97 -13.28
C ALA A 70 4.35 13.04 -14.33
N TYR A 71 5.17 14.08 -14.33
CA TYR A 71 5.01 15.19 -15.25
C TYR A 71 6.37 15.81 -15.62
N VAL A 72 6.37 16.47 -16.77
CA VAL A 72 7.49 17.28 -17.22
C VAL A 72 7.01 18.71 -17.38
N ASN A 73 7.64 19.62 -16.62
CA ASN A 73 7.40 21.04 -16.69
C ASN A 73 8.52 21.73 -17.48
N VAL A 74 8.17 22.62 -18.42
CA VAL A 74 9.16 23.41 -19.15
C VAL A 74 8.99 24.89 -18.86
N ARG A 75 10.03 25.52 -18.31
CA ARG A 75 10.02 26.95 -17.96
C ARG A 75 11.35 27.61 -18.29
N LYS A 76 11.32 28.71 -19.04
CA LYS A 76 12.54 29.47 -19.44
C LYS A 76 13.61 28.55 -20.06
N GLY A 77 13.18 27.60 -20.89
CA GLY A 77 14.07 26.61 -21.53
C GLY A 77 14.63 25.52 -20.61
N LYS A 78 14.25 25.48 -19.33
CA LYS A 78 14.63 24.40 -18.40
C LYS A 78 13.53 23.35 -18.33
N ILE A 79 13.93 22.08 -18.44
CA ILE A 79 13.08 20.91 -18.23
C ILE A 79 13.15 20.54 -16.75
N ILE A 80 12.00 20.41 -16.11
CA ILE A 80 11.85 20.11 -14.69
C ILE A 80 10.95 18.88 -14.58
N PRO A 81 11.51 17.67 -14.41
CA PRO A 81 10.71 16.48 -14.14
C PRO A 81 10.26 16.47 -12.68
N GLY A 82 9.00 16.11 -12.46
CA GLY A 82 8.45 15.81 -11.14
C GLY A 82 7.78 14.44 -11.16
N TYR A 83 8.00 13.65 -10.11
CA TYR A 83 7.33 12.37 -9.96
C TYR A 83 7.13 11.99 -8.50
N GLU A 84 5.99 11.39 -8.23
CA GLU A 84 5.67 10.66 -7.00
C GLU A 84 4.92 9.41 -7.47
N ILE A 85 5.62 8.29 -7.53
CA ILE A 85 5.09 7.05 -8.13
C ILE A 85 5.04 5.95 -7.06
N SER A 86 3.87 5.35 -6.91
CA SER A 86 3.67 4.10 -6.18
C SER A 86 3.42 2.99 -7.18
N LEU A 87 4.26 1.94 -7.16
CA LEU A 87 4.15 0.82 -8.09
C LEU A 87 4.02 -0.51 -7.33
N SER A 88 3.18 -1.39 -7.86
CA SER A 88 3.02 -2.76 -7.37
C SER A 88 3.32 -3.77 -8.48
N LEU A 89 4.20 -4.73 -8.22
CA LEU A 89 4.61 -5.77 -9.17
C LEU A 89 4.18 -7.14 -8.70
N ALA A 90 3.69 -7.94 -9.64
CA ALA A 90 3.56 -9.36 -9.47
C ALA A 90 4.92 -10.04 -9.60
N TRP A 91 5.19 -11.02 -8.75
CA TRP A 91 6.43 -11.79 -8.79
C TRP A 91 6.19 -13.25 -8.44
N GLN A 92 7.13 -14.10 -8.82
CA GLN A 92 7.20 -15.48 -8.39
C GLN A 92 8.61 -15.80 -7.89
N GLY A 93 8.67 -16.53 -6.79
CA GLY A 93 9.90 -17.00 -6.18
C GLY A 93 9.89 -18.51 -6.01
N GLU A 94 11.02 -19.14 -6.29
CA GLU A 94 11.26 -20.55 -6.08
C GLU A 94 12.56 -20.74 -5.31
N ALA A 95 12.53 -21.52 -4.23
CA ALA A 95 13.72 -21.99 -3.54
C ALA A 95 13.94 -23.46 -3.90
N LYS A 96 15.14 -23.81 -4.34
CA LYS A 96 15.52 -25.20 -4.65
C LYS A 96 16.52 -25.72 -3.64
N ASP A 97 16.58 -27.04 -3.49
CA ASP A 97 17.66 -27.69 -2.76
C ASP A 97 18.92 -27.83 -3.64
N SER A 98 20.00 -28.35 -3.06
CA SER A 98 21.25 -28.64 -3.77
C SER A 98 21.14 -29.73 -4.85
N GLN A 99 20.00 -30.44 -4.92
CA GLN A 99 19.71 -31.47 -5.92
C GLN A 99 18.76 -30.96 -7.02
N GLY A 100 18.35 -29.68 -6.96
CA GLY A 100 17.46 -29.04 -7.92
C GLY A 100 15.96 -29.28 -7.67
N ALA A 101 15.59 -29.92 -6.56
CA ALA A 101 14.19 -30.11 -6.19
C ALA A 101 13.59 -28.82 -5.60
N SER A 102 12.37 -28.48 -6.01
CA SER A 102 11.64 -27.30 -5.54
C SER A 102 11.21 -27.48 -4.08
N LEU A 103 11.77 -26.69 -3.16
CA LEU A 103 11.44 -26.71 -1.73
C LEU A 103 10.24 -25.82 -1.43
N LEU A 104 10.23 -24.62 -2.02
CA LEU A 104 9.17 -23.63 -1.82
C LEU A 104 8.93 -22.88 -3.12
N LYS A 105 7.68 -22.81 -3.54
CA LYS A 105 7.26 -22.01 -4.69
C LYS A 105 6.18 -21.03 -4.25
N LYS A 106 6.49 -19.74 -4.29
CA LYS A 106 5.55 -18.66 -3.99
C LYS A 106 5.23 -17.95 -5.29
N GLU A 107 4.01 -18.16 -5.78
CA GLU A 107 3.45 -17.45 -6.93
C GLU A 107 2.34 -16.52 -6.46
N GLU A 108 2.33 -15.30 -6.99
CA GLU A 108 1.25 -14.36 -6.75
C GLU A 108 -0.04 -14.86 -7.44
N LYS A 109 -1.09 -15.12 -6.66
CA LYS A 109 -2.34 -15.69 -7.16
C LYS A 109 -3.16 -14.63 -7.91
N LYS A 110 -3.63 -14.95 -9.12
CA LYS A 110 -4.55 -14.09 -9.88
C LYS A 110 -5.85 -13.85 -9.09
N GLY A 111 -6.40 -12.63 -9.12
CA GLY A 111 -7.60 -12.25 -8.36
C GLY A 111 -7.34 -11.98 -6.87
N ARG A 112 -6.08 -11.70 -6.49
CA ARG A 112 -5.69 -11.29 -5.15
C ARG A 112 -5.06 -9.91 -5.18
N LYS A 113 -5.38 -9.11 -4.17
CA LYS A 113 -4.82 -7.77 -3.94
C LYS A 113 -4.14 -7.70 -2.58
N SER A 114 -3.29 -6.69 -2.47
CA SER A 114 -2.59 -6.33 -1.23
C SER A 114 -3.03 -4.93 -0.81
N ILE A 115 -3.26 -4.74 0.48
CA ILE A 115 -3.62 -3.46 1.09
C ILE A 115 -2.47 -3.06 2.01
N SER A 116 -1.99 -1.83 1.90
CA SER A 116 -0.98 -1.26 2.79
C SER A 116 -1.46 0.06 3.36
N MET A 117 -1.33 0.25 4.69
CA MET A 117 -1.61 1.52 5.34
C MET A 117 -0.67 1.76 6.50
N THR A 118 -0.36 3.03 6.75
CA THR A 118 0.48 3.47 7.86
C THR A 118 -0.29 4.45 8.70
N GLU A 119 -0.41 4.17 10.00
CA GLU A 119 -1.22 4.94 10.94
C GLU A 119 -0.39 5.31 12.16
N LYS A 120 -0.49 6.56 12.63
CA LYS A 120 0.24 7.08 13.79
C LYS A 120 -0.71 7.28 14.98
N PHE A 121 -0.34 6.84 16.18
CA PHE A 121 -1.12 6.90 17.42
C PHE A 121 -0.30 7.52 18.56
N ASN A 122 -0.94 8.32 19.42
CA ASN A 122 -0.34 8.90 20.63
C ASN A 122 -0.44 7.92 21.81
N CYS A 123 0.27 6.79 21.73
CA CYS A 123 0.38 5.77 22.78
C CYS A 123 1.68 4.96 22.64
N ARG A 124 2.00 4.10 23.62
CA ARG A 124 3.12 3.15 23.50
C ARG A 124 2.76 1.99 22.57
N ALA A 125 3.75 1.42 21.90
CA ALA A 125 3.52 0.32 20.96
C ALA A 125 2.92 -0.91 21.66
N ARG A 126 3.31 -1.12 22.91
CA ARG A 126 2.76 -2.16 23.78
C ARG A 126 1.26 -2.00 24.03
N ASP A 127 0.79 -0.78 24.30
CA ASP A 127 -0.62 -0.53 24.61
C ASP A 127 -1.51 -0.84 23.41
N LEU A 128 -1.06 -0.44 22.22
CA LEU A 128 -1.78 -0.70 20.98
C LEU A 128 -1.79 -2.17 20.61
N PHE A 129 -0.66 -2.86 20.81
CA PHE A 129 -0.60 -4.33 20.68
C PHE A 129 -1.59 -5.01 21.62
N GLU A 130 -1.65 -4.58 22.90
CA GLU A 130 -2.56 -5.14 23.88
C GLU A 130 -4.03 -4.92 23.50
N ILE A 131 -4.39 -3.73 22.98
CA ILE A 131 -5.74 -3.45 22.45
C ILE A 131 -6.13 -4.44 21.36
N LEU A 132 -5.21 -4.69 20.43
CA LEU A 132 -5.48 -5.56 19.28
C LEU A 132 -5.51 -7.05 19.65
N MET A 133 -4.94 -7.44 20.78
CA MET A 133 -4.88 -8.83 21.24
C MET A 133 -5.80 -9.14 22.43
N ASP A 134 -6.61 -8.17 22.90
CA ASP A 134 -7.52 -8.36 24.03
C ASP A 134 -8.99 -8.32 23.61
N GLU A 135 -9.70 -9.41 23.89
CA GLU A 135 -11.10 -9.56 23.49
C GLU A 135 -12.04 -8.52 24.13
N ASN A 136 -11.78 -8.07 25.36
CA ASN A 136 -12.64 -7.11 26.04
C ASN A 136 -12.41 -5.71 25.49
N ARG A 137 -11.16 -5.38 25.15
CA ARG A 137 -10.85 -4.13 24.45
C ARG A 137 -11.52 -4.10 23.08
N TRP A 138 -11.48 -5.19 22.32
CA TRP A 138 -12.21 -5.33 21.04
C TRP A 138 -13.72 -5.12 21.20
N LYS A 139 -14.36 -5.79 22.16
CA LYS A 139 -15.79 -5.58 22.45
C LYS A 139 -16.08 -4.12 22.79
N GLY A 140 -15.20 -3.48 23.55
CA GLY A 140 -15.30 -2.07 23.93
C GLY A 140 -15.31 -1.11 22.74
N PHE A 141 -14.34 -1.20 21.82
CA PHE A 141 -14.25 -0.21 20.74
C PHE A 141 -15.10 -0.52 19.51
N THR A 142 -15.40 -1.80 19.26
CA THR A 142 -16.24 -2.21 18.11
C THR A 142 -17.73 -2.26 18.45
N GLN A 143 -18.09 -2.41 19.72
CA GLN A 143 -19.47 -2.71 20.16
C GLN A 143 -20.03 -4.03 19.58
N SER A 144 -19.15 -4.93 19.17
CA SER A 144 -19.45 -6.28 18.65
C SER A 144 -18.75 -7.36 19.45
N ASN A 145 -19.22 -8.60 19.38
CA ASN A 145 -18.52 -9.70 20.05
C ASN A 145 -17.15 -9.97 19.42
N ALA A 146 -16.21 -10.33 20.28
CA ALA A 146 -14.89 -10.80 19.92
C ALA A 146 -14.46 -11.96 20.84
N ARG A 147 -13.66 -12.87 20.28
CA ARG A 147 -12.93 -13.94 20.99
C ARG A 147 -11.53 -13.96 20.40
N ILE A 148 -10.51 -13.81 21.23
CA ILE A 148 -9.12 -13.66 20.74
C ILE A 148 -8.20 -14.49 21.64
N SER A 149 -7.54 -15.48 21.06
CA SER A 149 -6.41 -16.15 21.72
C SER A 149 -5.17 -15.25 21.67
N LYS A 150 -4.40 -15.22 22.76
CA LYS A 150 -3.10 -14.53 22.86
C LYS A 150 -1.91 -15.42 22.51
N GLU A 151 -2.18 -16.65 22.06
CA GLU A 151 -1.15 -17.65 21.73
C GLU A 151 -0.92 -17.73 20.21
N VAL A 152 0.31 -18.05 19.83
CA VAL A 152 0.66 -18.41 18.45
C VAL A 152 -0.02 -19.73 18.10
N GLY A 153 -0.66 -19.79 16.93
CA GLY A 153 -1.54 -20.89 16.54
C GLY A 153 -2.97 -20.77 17.10
N GLY A 154 -3.22 -19.84 18.01
CA GLY A 154 -4.54 -19.58 18.56
C GLY A 154 -5.47 -18.89 17.56
N GLU A 155 -6.77 -19.18 17.65
CA GLU A 155 -7.79 -18.60 16.79
C GLU A 155 -8.32 -17.26 17.33
N PHE A 156 -8.85 -16.45 16.42
CA PHE A 156 -9.63 -15.27 16.76
C PHE A 156 -10.89 -15.17 15.90
N SER A 157 -11.89 -14.48 16.46
CA SER A 157 -13.16 -14.17 15.87
C SER A 157 -13.56 -12.77 16.31
N ILE A 158 -13.81 -11.87 15.37
CA ILE A 158 -14.15 -10.47 15.63
C ILE A 158 -15.36 -10.06 14.78
N PHE A 159 -16.03 -8.95 15.15
CA PHE A 159 -17.25 -8.47 14.51
C PHE A 159 -18.36 -9.53 14.45
N ASP A 160 -18.69 -10.10 15.60
CA ASP A 160 -19.73 -11.13 15.75
C ASP A 160 -19.49 -12.37 14.87
N GLY A 161 -18.23 -12.69 14.60
CA GLY A 161 -17.82 -13.83 13.79
C GLY A 161 -17.80 -13.57 12.28
N SER A 162 -18.09 -12.34 11.85
CA SER A 162 -17.97 -11.94 10.45
C SER A 162 -16.54 -12.05 9.92
N VAL A 163 -15.56 -11.92 10.82
CA VAL A 163 -14.14 -12.05 10.54
C VAL A 163 -13.53 -13.08 11.49
N THR A 164 -12.76 -13.99 10.93
CA THR A 164 -12.10 -15.07 11.67
C THR A 164 -10.68 -15.26 11.18
N GLY A 165 -9.86 -15.91 12.01
CA GLY A 165 -8.48 -16.16 11.65
C GLY A 165 -7.68 -16.88 12.72
N THR A 166 -6.37 -16.94 12.49
CA THR A 166 -5.41 -17.64 13.35
C THR A 166 -4.14 -16.81 13.50
N ASN A 167 -3.59 -16.71 14.70
CA ASN A 167 -2.32 -16.06 14.96
C ASN A 167 -1.17 -16.90 14.41
N LEU A 168 -0.36 -16.33 13.52
CA LEU A 168 0.82 -16.99 12.95
C LEU A 168 2.10 -16.61 13.71
N GLU A 169 2.22 -15.35 14.10
CA GLU A 169 3.38 -14.84 14.82
C GLU A 169 2.96 -13.66 15.70
N LEU A 170 3.43 -13.64 16.94
CA LEU A 170 3.16 -12.58 17.90
C LEU A 170 4.46 -12.18 18.60
N GLN A 171 4.82 -10.91 18.50
CA GLN A 171 5.89 -10.30 19.26
C GLN A 171 5.35 -9.06 19.97
N GLU A 172 5.27 -9.11 21.30
CA GLU A 172 4.66 -8.05 22.12
C GLU A 172 5.22 -6.67 21.77
N GLY A 173 4.32 -5.74 21.42
CA GLY A 173 4.66 -4.36 21.07
C GLY A 173 5.48 -4.20 19.78
N LYS A 174 5.64 -5.25 18.96
CA LYS A 174 6.47 -5.20 17.74
C LYS A 174 5.79 -5.74 16.50
N LEU A 175 5.12 -6.89 16.60
CA LEU A 175 4.61 -7.59 15.43
C LEU A 175 3.38 -8.44 15.75
N ILE A 176 2.37 -8.35 14.89
CA ILE A 176 1.26 -9.31 14.81
C ILE A 176 1.19 -9.81 13.36
N VAL A 177 1.23 -11.13 13.17
CA VAL A 177 0.96 -11.79 11.88
C VAL A 177 -0.18 -12.77 12.05
N GLN A 178 -1.19 -12.68 11.20
CA GLN A 178 -2.43 -13.42 11.32
C GLN A 178 -2.91 -13.93 9.95
N ARG A 179 -3.44 -15.16 9.92
CA ARG A 179 -4.36 -15.55 8.84
C ARG A 179 -5.68 -14.86 9.10
N TRP A 180 -6.32 -14.40 8.04
CA TRP A 180 -7.49 -13.55 8.13
C TRP A 180 -8.50 -13.95 7.05
N ARG A 181 -9.79 -13.92 7.35
CA ARG A 181 -10.84 -14.04 6.34
C ARG A 181 -12.16 -13.44 6.78
N PHE A 182 -12.94 -12.97 5.80
CA PHE A 182 -14.37 -12.77 5.99
C PHE A 182 -15.12 -14.11 5.88
N GLY A 183 -16.23 -14.21 6.61
CA GLY A 183 -17.19 -15.31 6.47
C GLY A 183 -17.78 -15.40 5.05
N SER A 184 -17.93 -14.27 4.36
CA SER A 184 -18.45 -14.22 2.97
C SER A 184 -17.48 -14.73 1.91
N TRP A 185 -16.20 -14.94 2.20
CA TRP A 185 -15.26 -15.46 1.21
C TRP A 185 -15.48 -16.93 0.92
N ASN A 186 -15.04 -17.41 -0.24
CA ASN A 186 -15.09 -18.84 -0.59
C ASN A 186 -14.40 -19.73 0.46
N ASP A 187 -14.79 -20.99 0.53
CA ASP A 187 -14.18 -21.93 1.48
C ASP A 187 -12.72 -22.17 1.12
N GLY A 188 -11.87 -22.35 2.14
CA GLY A 188 -10.41 -22.44 1.99
C GLY A 188 -9.71 -21.13 1.61
N VAL A 189 -10.44 -20.04 1.33
CA VAL A 189 -9.85 -18.74 1.03
C VAL A 189 -9.50 -17.98 2.31
N GLN A 190 -8.22 -17.63 2.44
CA GLN A 190 -7.68 -16.83 3.53
C GLN A 190 -6.62 -15.86 2.99
N SER A 191 -6.50 -14.72 3.66
CA SER A 191 -5.49 -13.70 3.46
C SER A 191 -4.51 -13.68 4.64
N THR A 192 -3.45 -12.88 4.52
CA THR A 192 -2.46 -12.70 5.59
C THR A 192 -2.37 -11.24 5.98
N VAL A 193 -2.59 -10.96 7.27
CA VAL A 193 -2.44 -9.63 7.87
C VAL A 193 -1.11 -9.58 8.63
N ARG A 194 -0.34 -8.53 8.41
CA ARG A 194 0.89 -8.21 9.13
C ARG A 194 0.82 -6.77 9.65
N LEU A 195 0.96 -6.61 10.95
CA LEU A 195 1.00 -5.33 11.65
C LEU A 195 2.36 -5.16 12.31
N VAL A 196 3.14 -4.19 11.86
CA VAL A 196 4.41 -3.81 12.49
C VAL A 196 4.19 -2.57 13.33
N PHE A 197 4.66 -2.61 14.57
CA PHE A 197 4.60 -1.50 15.50
C PHE A 197 6.00 -0.89 15.65
N GLU A 198 6.13 0.38 15.34
CA GLU A 198 7.37 1.15 15.50
C GLU A 198 7.10 2.30 16.48
N GLU A 199 8.00 2.52 17.43
CA GLU A 199 7.92 3.63 18.39
C GLU A 199 9.09 4.57 18.14
N PRO A 200 9.03 5.46 17.11
CA PRO A 200 10.13 6.37 16.80
C PRO A 200 10.40 7.37 17.92
N GLU A 201 9.37 7.73 18.67
CA GLU A 201 9.45 8.61 19.84
C GLU A 201 8.66 7.98 20.98
N ALA A 202 9.10 8.20 22.22
CA ALA A 202 8.46 7.66 23.40
C ALA A 202 6.98 8.09 23.48
N GLY A 203 6.05 7.12 23.47
CA GLY A 203 4.61 7.39 23.52
C GLY A 203 3.98 7.75 22.17
N VAL A 204 4.71 7.57 21.08
CA VAL A 204 4.22 7.77 19.72
C VAL A 204 4.45 6.48 18.92
N THR A 205 3.37 5.80 18.57
CA THR A 205 3.43 4.53 17.82
C THR A 205 3.03 4.75 16.37
N VAL A 206 3.81 4.20 15.44
CA VAL A 206 3.48 4.08 14.03
C VAL A 206 3.20 2.61 13.72
N VAL A 207 2.00 2.33 13.24
CA VAL A 207 1.56 1.01 12.80
C VAL A 207 1.63 0.93 11.30
N LYS A 208 2.38 -0.03 10.78
CA LYS A 208 2.41 -0.37 9.35
C LYS A 208 1.63 -1.66 9.14
N LEU A 209 0.45 -1.56 8.55
CA LEU A 209 -0.37 -2.70 8.14
C LEU A 209 0.00 -3.11 6.71
N THR A 210 0.20 -4.40 6.51
CA THR A 210 0.28 -5.05 5.19
C THR A 210 -0.66 -6.24 5.19
N HIS A 211 -1.67 -6.21 4.33
CA HIS A 211 -2.67 -7.27 4.22
C HIS A 211 -2.64 -7.84 2.80
N THR A 212 -2.06 -9.03 2.65
CA THR A 212 -1.85 -9.68 1.34
C THR A 212 -2.85 -10.80 1.11
N ASP A 213 -3.00 -11.22 -0.15
CA ASP A 213 -3.89 -12.32 -0.55
C ASP A 213 -5.39 -12.06 -0.29
N VAL A 214 -5.80 -10.79 -0.25
CA VAL A 214 -7.22 -10.41 -0.18
C VAL A 214 -7.88 -10.72 -1.52
N PRO A 215 -8.97 -11.50 -1.57
CA PRO A 215 -9.67 -11.77 -2.83
C PRO A 215 -10.31 -10.50 -3.38
N GLU A 216 -10.30 -10.35 -4.71
CA GLU A 216 -10.99 -9.24 -5.38
C GLU A 216 -12.51 -9.36 -5.27
N GLU A 217 -13.04 -10.59 -5.28
CA GLU A 217 -14.47 -10.89 -5.20
C GLU A 217 -14.78 -11.85 -4.05
N ASP A 218 -15.97 -11.69 -3.45
CA ASP A 218 -16.50 -12.65 -2.48
C ASP A 218 -17.19 -13.84 -3.16
N ARG A 219 -17.78 -14.75 -2.37
CA ARG A 219 -18.51 -15.92 -2.89
C ARG A 219 -19.74 -15.58 -3.74
N TYR A 220 -20.20 -14.33 -3.70
CA TYR A 220 -21.38 -13.83 -4.40
C TYR A 220 -21.01 -13.00 -5.64
N GLY A 221 -19.73 -12.83 -5.94
CA GLY A 221 -19.24 -12.02 -7.07
C GLY A 221 -19.17 -10.53 -6.78
N ASN A 222 -19.19 -10.10 -5.51
CA ASN A 222 -19.06 -8.68 -5.19
C ASN A 222 -17.59 -8.25 -5.24
N ALA A 223 -17.24 -7.39 -6.19
CA ALA A 223 -15.87 -6.89 -6.39
C ALA A 223 -15.41 -5.81 -5.38
N THR A 224 -16.18 -5.56 -4.31
CA THR A 224 -15.90 -4.52 -3.31
C THR A 224 -15.11 -5.01 -2.10
N VAL A 225 -14.62 -6.25 -2.14
CA VAL A 225 -13.98 -6.89 -0.98
C VAL A 225 -12.76 -6.11 -0.52
N VAL A 226 -11.93 -5.64 -1.45
CA VAL A 226 -10.68 -4.95 -1.16
C VAL A 226 -10.98 -3.60 -0.50
N GLU A 227 -11.88 -2.81 -1.08
CA GLU A 227 -12.31 -1.52 -0.56
C GLU A 227 -12.99 -1.66 0.82
N ASN A 228 -13.85 -2.68 0.98
CA ASN A 228 -14.51 -2.95 2.26
C ASN A 228 -13.50 -3.39 3.34
N THR A 229 -12.49 -4.16 2.97
CA THR A 229 -11.41 -4.56 3.89
C THR A 229 -10.60 -3.34 4.31
N GLU A 230 -10.21 -2.49 3.37
CA GLU A 230 -9.46 -1.26 3.65
C GLU A 230 -10.24 -0.29 4.54
N ARG A 231 -11.51 -0.05 4.21
CA ARG A 231 -12.41 0.78 5.02
C ARG A 231 -12.66 0.19 6.39
N GLY A 232 -12.79 -1.15 6.51
CA GLY A 232 -12.94 -1.82 7.80
C GLY A 232 -11.74 -1.55 8.72
N TRP A 233 -10.52 -1.66 8.20
CA TRP A 233 -9.31 -1.31 8.94
C TRP A 233 -9.27 0.16 9.35
N ARG A 234 -9.52 1.07 8.41
CA ARG A 234 -9.48 2.52 8.65
C ARG A 234 -10.57 2.95 9.64
N ASP A 235 -11.82 2.70 9.30
CA ASP A 235 -12.99 3.34 9.93
C ASP A 235 -13.48 2.56 11.17
N LEU A 236 -13.42 1.23 11.13
CA LEU A 236 -14.00 0.38 12.18
C LEU A 236 -12.97 -0.08 13.23
N ILE A 237 -11.68 -0.09 12.87
CA ILE A 237 -10.61 -0.49 13.79
C ILE A 237 -9.81 0.72 14.22
N PHE A 238 -9.01 1.32 13.34
CA PHE A 238 -8.07 2.36 13.74
C PHE A 238 -8.74 3.65 14.21
N GLN A 239 -9.75 4.15 13.48
CA GLN A 239 -10.51 5.33 13.91
C GLN A 239 -11.26 5.09 15.23
N ARG A 240 -11.80 3.90 15.45
CA ARG A 240 -12.47 3.56 16.72
C ARG A 240 -11.50 3.47 17.88
N ILE A 241 -10.31 2.90 17.68
CA ILE A 241 -9.25 2.89 18.70
C ILE A 241 -8.87 4.32 19.08
N ARG A 242 -8.68 5.22 18.09
CA ARG A 242 -8.40 6.65 18.36
C ARG A 242 -9.49 7.28 19.24
N ALA A 243 -10.75 7.09 18.86
CA ALA A 243 -11.88 7.72 19.52
C ALA A 243 -12.10 7.19 20.95
N VAL A 244 -11.97 5.87 21.15
CA VAL A 244 -12.33 5.23 22.43
C VAL A 244 -11.19 5.31 23.45
N PHE A 245 -9.94 5.18 23.02
CA PHE A 245 -8.78 5.19 23.92
C PHE A 245 -8.08 6.55 24.00
N GLY A 246 -8.54 7.55 23.24
CA GLY A 246 -7.96 8.89 23.24
C GLY A 246 -6.59 8.98 22.56
N PHE A 247 -6.28 8.05 21.65
CA PHE A 247 -5.00 7.98 20.93
C PHE A 247 -4.98 8.82 19.64
N GLY A 248 -5.95 9.72 19.50
CA GLY A 248 -6.00 10.69 18.42
C GLY A 248 -4.76 11.58 18.38
N ILE A 249 -4.49 12.12 17.19
CA ILE A 249 -3.53 13.22 16.98
C ILE A 249 -4.32 14.53 17.07
#